data_AF-A0AAU6MJA2-F1
#
_entry.id   AF-A0AAU6MJA2-F1
#
_cell.length_a   1.000
_cell.length_b   1.000
_cell.length_c   1.000
_cell.angle_alpha   90.00
_cell.angle_beta   90.00
_cell.angle_gamma   90.00
#
_symmetry.space_group_name_H-M   'P 1'
#
loop_
_entity.id
_entity.type
_entity.pdbx_description
1 polymer ?
#
loop_
_entity_poly.entity_id
_entity_poly.type
_entity_poly.pdbx_seq_one_letter_code
_entity_poly.pdbx_strand_id
1 'polypeptide(L)'
;MRHHDSPAHALDHRPSSLHAAAELGSALREAGIRVPLARHHAEPQPGRVELGPLPPGEASRLARLVRTGTKRTLKAARALRDIVDAYRLDLPGIQVRDGRIALGSASPATAERLARLLGATPPGPDTPAAAPLEAARVGERLRLAFAAATDGDALDVRVQEAEAETAPDVEPVLALGSIDVATARRLVAALRF
;
A
#
# COMPACT_ATOMS: atom_id res chain seq x y z
N MET A 1 6.49 34.42 -59.73
CA MET A 1 6.33 33.05 -59.16
C MET A 1 6.96 33.05 -57.78
N ARG A 2 6.14 33.05 -56.72
CA ARG A 2 6.58 32.99 -55.33
C ARG A 2 6.45 31.53 -54.88
N HIS A 3 7.56 30.88 -54.57
CA HIS A 3 7.55 29.65 -53.76
C HIS A 3 7.82 30.08 -52.33
N HIS A 4 6.76 30.12 -51.51
CA HIS A 4 6.90 30.11 -50.06
C HIS A 4 6.92 28.66 -49.61
N ASP A 5 8.09 28.22 -49.15
CA ASP A 5 8.22 27.02 -48.33
C ASP A 5 7.35 27.18 -47.07
N SER A 6 6.40 26.26 -46.92
CA SER A 6 5.63 26.10 -45.68
C SER A 6 6.52 25.42 -44.63
N PRO A 7 6.70 26.00 -43.43
CA PRO A 7 7.38 25.30 -42.35
C PRO A 7 6.49 24.15 -41.86
N ALA A 8 7.08 22.96 -41.82
CA ALA A 8 6.47 21.75 -41.28
C ALA A 8 5.87 22.02 -39.89
N HIS A 9 4.56 21.77 -39.77
CA HIS A 9 3.86 21.72 -38.51
C HIS A 9 4.59 20.74 -37.57
N ALA A 10 5.22 21.29 -36.53
CA ALA A 10 5.49 20.54 -35.32
C ALA A 10 4.14 20.04 -34.81
N LEU A 11 3.91 18.72 -34.88
CA LEU A 11 2.74 18.08 -34.31
C LEU A 11 2.79 18.27 -32.81
N ASP A 12 2.13 19.34 -32.34
CA ASP A 12 1.88 19.65 -30.95
C ASP A 12 1.04 18.47 -30.39
N HIS A 13 1.72 17.44 -29.88
CA HIS A 13 1.11 16.27 -29.23
C HIS A 13 0.52 16.71 -27.89
N ARG A 14 -0.52 17.55 -27.94
CA ARG A 14 -1.30 17.89 -26.77
C ARG A 14 -2.09 16.64 -26.40
N PRO A 15 -1.86 16.06 -25.20
CA PRO A 15 -2.63 14.91 -24.77
C PRO A 15 -4.11 15.30 -24.77
N SER A 16 -4.96 14.44 -25.34
CA SER A 16 -6.40 14.65 -25.30
C SER A 16 -6.87 14.72 -23.85
N SER A 17 -7.89 15.52 -23.56
CA SER A 17 -8.42 15.70 -22.21
C SER A 17 -8.76 14.37 -21.53
N LEU A 18 -9.31 13.42 -22.29
CA LEU A 18 -9.67 12.09 -21.82
C LEU A 18 -8.42 11.25 -21.48
N HIS A 19 -7.35 11.35 -22.28
CA HIS A 19 -6.08 10.68 -21.99
C HIS A 19 -5.43 11.26 -20.72
N ALA A 20 -5.34 12.59 -20.61
CA ALA A 20 -4.75 13.25 -19.43
C ALA A 20 -5.53 12.95 -18.15
N ALA A 21 -6.87 12.89 -18.23
CA ALA A 21 -7.72 12.51 -17.10
C ALA A 21 -7.52 11.04 -16.69
N ALA A 22 -7.46 10.12 -17.66
CA ALA A 22 -7.17 8.71 -17.41
C ALA A 22 -5.77 8.51 -16.80
N GLU A 23 -4.78 9.23 -17.31
CA GLU A 23 -3.40 9.20 -16.84
C GLU A 23 -3.30 9.68 -15.38
N LEU A 24 -3.90 10.83 -15.07
CA LEU A 24 -3.96 11.36 -13.70
C LEU A 24 -4.73 10.41 -12.77
N GLY A 25 -5.86 9.86 -13.23
CA GLY A 25 -6.64 8.88 -12.46
C GLY A 25 -5.86 7.60 -12.17
N SER A 26 -5.07 7.09 -13.12
CA SER A 26 -4.14 5.97 -12.89
C SER A 26 -3.09 6.34 -11.85
N ALA A 27 -2.41 7.48 -11.99
CA ALA A 27 -1.35 7.90 -11.08
C ALA A 27 -1.85 8.06 -9.64
N LEU A 28 -3.04 8.64 -9.45
CA LEU A 28 -3.67 8.80 -8.15
C LEU A 28 -4.06 7.45 -7.53
N ARG A 29 -4.67 6.54 -8.31
CA ARG A 29 -5.01 5.19 -7.84
C ARG A 29 -3.77 4.39 -7.44
N GLU A 30 -2.71 4.45 -8.23
CA GLU A 30 -1.42 3.81 -7.92
C GLU A 30 -0.83 4.38 -6.63
N ALA A 31 -0.93 5.69 -6.43
CA ALA A 31 -0.51 6.36 -5.21
C ALA A 31 -1.41 6.06 -3.99
N GLY A 32 -2.52 5.33 -4.18
CA GLY A 32 -3.51 5.09 -3.14
C GLY A 32 -4.34 6.31 -2.77
N ILE A 33 -4.27 7.38 -3.55
CA ILE A 33 -5.00 8.62 -3.33
C ILE A 33 -6.41 8.43 -3.91
N ARG A 34 -7.39 8.29 -3.03
CA ARG A 34 -8.80 8.27 -3.42
C ARG A 34 -9.29 9.70 -3.58
N VAL A 35 -9.31 10.17 -4.82
CA VAL A 35 -10.01 11.41 -5.15
C VAL A 35 -11.46 11.03 -5.45
N PRO A 36 -12.41 11.32 -4.55
CA PRO A 36 -13.82 11.21 -4.92
C PRO A 36 -14.04 12.15 -6.11
N LEU A 37 -14.58 11.63 -7.21
CA LEU A 37 -15.04 12.45 -8.31
C LEU A 37 -16.16 13.34 -7.77
N ALA A 38 -15.80 14.56 -7.37
CA ALA A 38 -16.78 15.53 -6.92
C ALA A 38 -17.73 15.80 -8.08
N ARG A 39 -18.99 15.41 -7.91
CA ARG A 39 -20.07 16.02 -8.69
C ARG A 39 -20.16 17.45 -8.19
N HIS A 40 -19.96 18.42 -9.08
CA HIS A 40 -20.03 19.86 -8.80
C HIS A 40 -21.37 20.24 -8.13
N HIS A 41 -21.56 20.08 -6.82
CA HIS A 41 -22.80 20.49 -6.14
C HIS A 41 -22.69 20.72 -4.61
N ALA A 42 -21.51 20.74 -4.00
CA ALA A 42 -21.39 21.08 -2.58
C ALA A 42 -20.85 22.51 -2.41
N GLU A 43 -21.45 23.29 -1.51
CA GLU A 43 -20.88 24.56 -1.08
C GLU A 43 -19.45 24.35 -0.57
N PRO A 44 -18.51 25.27 -0.88
CA PRO A 44 -17.12 25.15 -0.46
C PRO A 44 -17.05 25.03 1.07
N GLN A 45 -16.61 23.87 1.55
CA GLN A 45 -16.43 23.64 2.98
C GLN A 45 -15.16 24.36 3.47
N PRO A 46 -15.23 25.13 4.55
CA PRO A 46 -14.05 25.78 5.12
C PRO A 46 -13.00 24.72 5.49
N GLY A 47 -11.75 24.93 5.06
CA GLY A 47 -10.64 24.00 5.28
C GLY A 47 -10.43 22.94 4.19
N ARG A 48 -11.23 22.92 3.12
CA ARG A 48 -10.97 22.07 1.94
C ARG A 48 -10.33 22.87 0.80
N VAL A 49 -9.32 22.27 0.17
CA VAL A 49 -8.77 22.74 -1.11
C VAL A 49 -9.36 21.89 -2.22
N GLU A 50 -10.12 22.52 -3.11
CA GLU A 50 -10.71 21.85 -4.26
C GLU A 50 -9.84 22.11 -5.50
N LEU A 51 -9.54 21.04 -6.24
CA LEU A 51 -8.97 21.17 -7.57
C LEU A 51 -10.12 21.47 -8.52
N GLY A 52 -10.18 22.71 -9.00
CA GLY A 52 -11.09 23.10 -10.08
C GLY A 52 -10.77 22.35 -11.39
N PRO A 53 -11.48 22.65 -12.49
CA PRO A 53 -11.22 22.04 -13.79
C PRO A 53 -9.74 22.16 -14.18
N LEU A 54 -9.06 21.03 -14.37
CA LEU A 54 -7.65 20.99 -14.74
C LEU A 54 -7.48 20.93 -16.26
N PRO A 55 -6.68 21.81 -16.87
CA PRO A 55 -6.33 21.69 -18.28
C PRO A 55 -5.46 20.43 -18.52
N PRO A 56 -5.52 19.81 -19.71
CA PRO A 56 -4.87 18.51 -19.97
C PRO A 56 -3.35 18.50 -19.68
N GLY A 57 -2.65 19.59 -19.98
CA GLY A 57 -1.22 19.71 -19.69
C GLY A 57 -0.90 19.74 -18.19
N GLU A 58 -1.75 20.34 -17.36
CA GLU A 58 -1.59 20.35 -15.91
C GLU A 58 -1.94 19.01 -15.29
N ALA A 59 -3.01 18.36 -15.77
CA ALA A 59 -3.35 17.00 -15.35
C ALA A 59 -2.20 16.02 -15.63
N SER A 60 -1.56 16.13 -16.80
CA SER A 60 -0.40 15.30 -17.16
C SER A 60 0.82 15.62 -16.29
N ARG A 61 1.10 16.90 -16.02
CA ARG A 61 2.19 17.31 -15.10
C ARG A 61 1.95 16.80 -13.68
N LEU A 62 0.72 16.90 -13.18
CA LEU A 62 0.34 16.38 -11.87
C LEU A 62 0.49 14.86 -11.82
N ALA A 63 0.04 14.13 -12.85
CA ALA A 63 0.24 12.69 -12.94
C ALA A 63 1.73 12.32 -12.84
N ARG A 64 2.59 13.03 -13.56
CA ARG A 64 4.05 12.84 -13.50
C ARG A 64 4.64 13.14 -12.13
N LEU A 65 4.19 14.22 -11.47
CA LEU A 65 4.62 14.57 -10.12
C LEU A 65 4.22 13.48 -9.11
N VAL A 66 2.97 13.02 -9.16
CA VAL A 66 2.47 11.93 -8.31
C VAL A 66 3.33 10.68 -8.50
N ARG A 67 3.52 10.21 -9.74
CA ARG A 67 4.35 9.03 -10.02
C ARG A 67 5.80 9.20 -9.57
N THR A 68 6.38 10.38 -9.74
CA THR A 68 7.77 10.65 -9.33
C THR A 68 7.88 10.65 -7.81
N GLY A 69 6.94 11.28 -7.11
CA GLY A 69 6.89 11.33 -5.65
C GLY A 69 6.65 9.95 -5.02
N THR A 70 5.82 9.10 -5.63
CA THR A 70 5.45 7.78 -5.08
C THR A 70 6.34 6.65 -5.58
N LYS A 71 7.24 6.90 -6.54
CA LYS A 71 8.11 5.89 -7.17
C LYS A 71 8.81 4.98 -6.15
N ARG A 72 9.37 5.56 -5.08
CA ARG A 72 10.09 4.80 -4.05
C ARG A 72 9.16 3.90 -3.25
N THR A 73 7.99 4.42 -2.85
CA THR A 73 6.97 3.68 -2.11
C THR A 73 6.39 2.54 -2.95
N LEU A 74 6.06 2.80 -4.22
CA LEU A 74 5.58 1.79 -5.16
C LEU A 74 6.61 0.68 -5.39
N LYS A 75 7.90 1.03 -5.51
CA LYS A 75 8.98 0.06 -5.65
C LYS A 75 9.11 -0.82 -4.40
N ALA A 76 9.04 -0.24 -3.19
CA ALA A 76 9.09 -0.99 -1.95
C ALA A 76 7.87 -1.91 -1.78
N ALA A 77 6.66 -1.41 -2.07
CA ALA A 77 5.43 -2.21 -2.03
C ALA A 77 5.45 -3.37 -3.04
N ARG A 78 6.03 -3.17 -4.22
CA ARG A 78 6.24 -4.26 -5.19
C ARG A 78 7.23 -5.30 -4.66
N ALA A 79 8.38 -4.87 -4.13
CA ALA A 79 9.36 -5.78 -3.57
C ALA A 79 8.80 -6.60 -2.40
N LEU A 80 7.95 -6.02 -1.55
CA LEU A 80 7.26 -6.74 -0.48
C LEU A 80 6.29 -7.79 -1.03
N ARG A 81 5.50 -7.47 -2.06
CA ARG A 81 4.62 -8.44 -2.73
C ARG A 81 5.43 -9.59 -3.32
N ASP A 82 6.49 -9.28 -4.06
CA ASP A 82 7.36 -10.30 -4.66
C ASP A 82 7.93 -11.26 -3.60
N ILE A 83 8.28 -10.75 -2.41
CA ILE A 83 8.78 -11.55 -1.28
C ILE A 83 7.66 -12.40 -0.66
N VAL A 84 6.50 -11.80 -0.38
CA VAL A 84 5.33 -12.49 0.16
C VAL A 84 4.91 -13.64 -0.76
N ASP A 85 4.90 -13.42 -2.07
CA ASP A 85 4.62 -14.43 -3.08
C ASP A 85 5.69 -15.53 -3.09
N ALA A 86 6.97 -15.16 -3.03
CA ALA A 86 8.08 -16.12 -2.99
C ALA A 86 8.01 -17.05 -1.75
N TYR A 87 7.65 -16.50 -0.59
CA TYR A 87 7.45 -17.29 0.62
C TYR A 87 6.07 -17.94 0.71
N ARG A 88 5.16 -17.71 -0.25
CA ARG A 88 3.76 -18.19 -0.21
C ARG A 88 3.08 -17.79 1.11
N LEU A 89 3.24 -16.53 1.51
CA LEU A 89 2.52 -15.95 2.63
C LEU A 89 1.19 -15.43 2.13
N ASP A 90 0.10 -15.81 2.78
CA ASP A 90 -1.22 -15.29 2.43
C ASP A 90 -1.41 -13.92 3.09
N LEU A 91 -0.84 -12.88 2.45
CA LEU A 91 -0.93 -11.49 2.88
C LEU A 91 -1.65 -10.64 1.81
N PRO A 92 -2.94 -10.89 1.57
CA PRO A 92 -3.70 -10.16 0.58
C PRO A 92 -3.85 -8.70 1.03
N GLY A 93 -3.54 -7.77 0.14
CA GLY A 93 -3.84 -6.36 0.34
C GLY A 93 -2.65 -5.43 0.55
N ILE A 94 -1.41 -5.89 0.31
CA ILE A 94 -0.26 -4.97 0.21
C ILE A 94 -0.53 -3.95 -0.89
N GLN A 95 -0.70 -2.69 -0.49
CA GLN A 95 -0.97 -1.60 -1.41
C GLN A 95 -0.46 -0.27 -0.86
N VAL A 96 -0.20 0.69 -1.74
CA VAL A 96 0.11 2.05 -1.32
C VAL A 96 -1.20 2.75 -0.97
N ARG A 97 -1.25 3.43 0.19
CA ARG A 97 -2.35 4.29 0.65
C ARG A 97 -1.77 5.52 1.31
N ASP A 98 -2.14 6.70 0.81
CA ASP A 98 -1.73 8.00 1.37
C ASP A 98 -0.21 8.11 1.59
N GLY A 99 0.58 7.62 0.61
CA GLY A 99 2.05 7.63 0.66
C GLY A 99 2.70 6.59 1.58
N ARG A 100 1.91 5.78 2.29
CA ARG A 100 2.35 4.65 3.12
C ARG A 100 2.01 3.32 2.45
N ILE A 101 2.59 2.23 2.96
CA ILE A 101 2.33 0.87 2.49
C ILE A 101 1.44 0.19 3.51
N ALA A 102 0.17 0.02 3.18
CA ALA A 102 -0.75 -0.79 3.97
C ALA A 102 -0.41 -2.27 3.72
N LEU A 103 -0.19 -3.03 4.79
CA LEU A 103 0.22 -4.43 4.71
C LEU A 103 -0.97 -5.39 4.54
N GLY A 104 -2.18 -4.96 4.91
CA GLY A 104 -3.41 -5.73 4.74
C GLY A 104 -3.73 -6.55 5.99
N SER A 105 -4.31 -7.73 5.80
CA SER A 105 -4.66 -8.63 6.91
C SER A 105 -3.95 -9.97 6.74
N ALA A 106 -3.75 -10.69 7.85
CA ALA A 106 -3.13 -12.00 7.89
C ALA A 106 -3.93 -12.95 8.79
N SER A 107 -3.96 -14.24 8.46
CA SER A 107 -4.35 -15.25 9.45
C SER A 107 -3.28 -15.37 10.55
N PRO A 108 -3.62 -15.88 11.74
CA PRO A 108 -2.64 -16.17 12.80
C PRO A 108 -1.52 -17.09 12.31
N ALA A 109 -1.84 -18.08 11.47
CA ALA A 109 -0.83 -18.96 10.89
C ALA A 109 0.16 -18.22 9.98
N THR A 110 -0.33 -17.34 9.11
CA THR A 110 0.51 -16.51 8.24
C THR A 110 1.34 -15.52 9.06
N ALA A 111 0.76 -14.87 10.07
CA ALA A 111 1.45 -13.93 10.93
C ALA A 111 2.57 -14.59 11.74
N GLU A 112 2.34 -15.80 12.27
CA GLU A 112 3.37 -16.59 12.97
C GLU A 112 4.51 -16.98 12.01
N ARG A 113 4.17 -17.34 10.76
CA ARG A 113 5.19 -17.66 9.76
C ARG A 113 6.02 -16.43 9.38
N LEU A 114 5.39 -15.26 9.24
CA LEU A 114 6.09 -13.99 9.04
C LEU A 114 7.00 -13.64 10.23
N ALA A 115 6.51 -13.79 11.47
CA ALA A 115 7.31 -13.56 12.67
C ALA A 115 8.58 -14.45 12.69
N ARG A 116 8.44 -15.73 12.33
CA ARG A 116 9.58 -16.66 12.22
C ARG A 116 10.57 -16.26 11.11
N LEU A 117 10.08 -15.83 9.95
CA LEU A 117 10.94 -15.31 8.87
C LEU A 117 11.72 -14.06 9.31
N LEU A 118 11.17 -13.28 10.24
CA LEU A 118 11.82 -12.12 10.85
C LEU A 118 12.71 -12.50 12.05
N GLY A 119 12.95 -13.78 12.29
CA GLY A 119 13.85 -14.26 13.35
C GLY A 119 13.19 -14.50 14.71
N ALA A 120 11.86 -14.50 14.82
CA ALA A 120 11.20 -14.89 16.05
C ALA A 120 11.49 -16.36 16.38
N THR A 121 12.01 -16.62 17.58
CA THR A 121 12.16 -17.98 18.11
C THR A 121 10.78 -18.63 18.20
N PRO A 122 10.61 -19.89 17.73
CA PRO A 122 9.37 -20.63 17.93
C PRO A 122 9.06 -20.75 19.43
N PRO A 123 7.78 -20.90 19.79
CA PRO A 123 7.43 -21.10 21.19
C PRO A 123 8.08 -22.41 21.68
N GLY A 124 8.65 -22.36 22.89
CA GLY A 124 9.39 -23.50 23.48
C GLY A 124 8.53 -24.74 23.70
N PRO A 125 9.14 -25.89 24.02
CA PRO A 125 8.47 -27.19 24.14
C PRO A 125 7.34 -27.23 25.18
N ASP A 126 7.30 -26.26 26.10
CA ASP A 126 6.24 -26.11 27.11
C ASP A 126 4.95 -25.50 26.54
N THR A 127 4.94 -25.09 25.27
CA THR A 127 3.72 -24.65 24.58
C THR A 127 3.07 -25.88 23.95
N PRO A 128 1.82 -26.24 24.32
CA PRO A 128 1.17 -27.42 23.77
C PRO A 128 1.13 -27.32 22.24
N ALA A 129 1.69 -28.32 21.55
CA ALA A 129 1.77 -28.33 20.08
C ALA A 129 0.39 -28.30 19.38
N ALA A 130 -0.69 -28.52 20.15
CA ALA A 130 -2.08 -28.50 19.69
C ALA A 130 -2.89 -27.31 20.25
N ALA A 131 -2.29 -26.37 20.98
CA ALA A 131 -3.00 -25.18 21.41
C ALA A 131 -3.31 -24.29 20.19
N PRO A 132 -4.55 -23.81 20.02
CA PRO A 132 -4.88 -22.88 18.96
C PRO A 132 -3.97 -21.65 19.04
N LEU A 133 -3.51 -21.18 17.88
CA LEU A 133 -2.71 -19.96 17.78
C LEU A 133 -3.56 -18.78 18.24
N GLU A 134 -3.43 -18.40 19.50
CA GLU A 134 -4.10 -17.24 20.06
C GLU A 134 -3.66 -15.99 19.30
N ALA A 135 -4.59 -15.37 18.57
CA ALA A 135 -4.29 -14.25 17.66
C ALA A 135 -3.57 -13.10 18.37
N ALA A 136 -3.94 -12.80 19.62
CA ALA A 136 -3.27 -11.78 20.42
C ALA A 136 -1.78 -12.09 20.66
N ARG A 137 -1.46 -13.33 21.04
CA ARG A 137 -0.09 -13.78 21.30
C ARG A 137 0.75 -13.80 20.01
N VAL A 138 0.16 -14.27 18.91
CA VAL A 138 0.82 -14.23 17.59
C VAL A 138 1.05 -12.79 17.15
N GLY A 139 0.07 -11.91 17.32
CA GLY A 139 0.17 -10.50 16.98
C GLY A 139 1.30 -9.81 17.75
N GLU A 140 1.44 -10.09 19.04
CA GLU A 140 2.54 -9.55 19.85
C GLU A 140 3.90 -10.09 19.41
N ARG A 141 4.01 -11.39 19.14
CA ARG A 141 5.26 -11.97 18.61
C ARG A 141 5.65 -11.37 17.27
N LEU A 142 4.69 -11.13 16.39
CA LEU A 142 4.93 -10.44 15.14
C LEU A 142 5.40 -9.00 15.36
N ARG A 143 4.81 -8.25 16.30
CA ARG A 143 5.27 -6.89 16.64
C ARG A 143 6.72 -6.87 17.10
N LEU A 144 7.09 -7.77 18.01
CA LEU A 144 8.45 -7.84 18.54
C LEU A 144 9.46 -8.23 17.47
N ALA A 145 9.14 -9.24 16.65
CA ALA A 145 10.01 -9.68 15.55
C ALA A 145 10.17 -8.59 14.49
N PHE A 146 9.08 -7.89 14.17
CA PHE A 146 9.10 -6.74 13.28
C PHE A 146 10.03 -5.65 13.80
N ALA A 147 9.84 -5.21 15.04
CA ALA A 147 10.66 -4.17 15.65
C ALA A 147 12.15 -4.56 15.65
N ALA A 148 12.48 -5.81 15.97
CA ALA A 148 13.85 -6.30 15.90
C ALA A 148 14.41 -6.27 14.46
N ALA A 149 13.62 -6.62 13.46
CA ALA A 149 14.03 -6.66 12.06
C ALA A 149 14.09 -5.28 11.38
N THR A 150 13.44 -4.26 11.93
CA THR A 150 13.32 -2.93 11.33
C THR A 150 13.94 -1.81 12.18
N ASP A 151 14.97 -2.11 12.97
CA ASP A 151 15.69 -1.16 13.83
C ASP A 151 14.78 -0.41 14.83
N GLY A 152 13.76 -1.09 15.36
CA GLY A 152 12.87 -0.58 16.39
C GLY A 152 11.56 0.06 15.90
N ASP A 153 11.29 0.07 14.59
CA ASP A 153 9.99 0.57 14.11
C ASP A 153 8.81 -0.26 14.65
N ALA A 154 7.72 0.40 15.00
CA ALA A 154 6.52 -0.26 15.49
C ALA A 154 5.59 -0.71 14.35
N LEU A 155 4.99 -1.90 14.51
CA LEU A 155 3.90 -2.38 13.67
C LEU A 155 2.57 -2.31 14.45
N ASP A 156 1.57 -1.63 13.88
CA ASP A 156 0.20 -1.73 14.39
C ASP A 156 -0.40 -3.08 13.96
N VAL A 157 -0.92 -3.83 14.93
CA VAL A 157 -1.50 -5.15 14.75
C VAL A 157 -2.79 -5.23 15.57
N ARG A 158 -3.94 -5.35 14.90
CA ARG A 158 -5.23 -5.45 15.59
C ARG A 158 -5.85 -6.78 15.30
N VAL A 159 -6.29 -7.47 16.34
CA VAL A 159 -7.13 -8.66 16.19
C VAL A 159 -8.52 -8.18 15.78
N GLN A 160 -8.99 -8.66 14.64
CA GLN A 160 -10.38 -8.50 14.21
C GLN A 160 -11.05 -9.85 14.47
N GLU A 161 -11.86 -9.88 15.52
CA GLU A 161 -12.77 -10.99 15.77
C GLU A 161 -13.96 -10.84 14.83
N ALA A 162 -14.46 -11.95 14.28
CA ALA A 162 -15.75 -11.94 13.63
C ALA A 162 -16.80 -11.49 14.67
N GLU A 163 -17.78 -10.68 14.26
CA GLU A 163 -18.89 -10.30 15.13
C GLU A 163 -19.52 -11.60 15.67
N ALA A 164 -19.29 -11.86 16.97
CA ALA A 164 -19.49 -13.16 17.60
C ALA A 164 -20.95 -13.65 17.52
N GLU A 165 -21.89 -12.77 17.19
CA GLU A 165 -23.30 -13.10 16.99
C GLU A 165 -23.62 -13.65 15.60
N THR A 166 -22.80 -13.41 14.58
CA THR A 166 -23.16 -13.70 13.18
C THR A 166 -22.38 -14.85 12.55
N ALA A 167 -21.19 -15.20 13.07
CA ALA A 167 -20.40 -16.30 12.52
C ALA A 167 -19.36 -16.88 13.51
N PRO A 168 -19.76 -17.81 14.40
CA PRO A 168 -18.86 -18.42 15.38
C PRO A 168 -17.74 -19.29 14.77
N ASP A 169 -17.84 -19.63 13.48
CA ASP A 169 -16.86 -20.47 12.75
C ASP A 169 -15.81 -19.67 11.97
N VAL A 170 -15.80 -18.34 12.05
CA VAL A 170 -14.84 -17.50 11.31
C VAL A 170 -13.57 -17.31 12.14
N GLU A 171 -12.44 -17.80 11.63
CA GLU A 171 -11.15 -17.61 12.26
C GLU A 171 -10.80 -16.12 12.43
N PRO A 172 -10.23 -15.71 13.59
CA PRO A 172 -9.81 -14.33 13.81
C PRO A 172 -8.73 -13.94 12.82
N VAL A 173 -8.76 -12.70 12.33
CA VAL A 173 -7.74 -12.15 11.41
C VAL A 173 -6.97 -11.02 12.07
N LEU A 174 -5.69 -10.90 11.72
CA LEU A 174 -4.79 -9.85 12.19
C LEU A 174 -4.72 -8.75 11.14
N ALA A 175 -5.31 -7.59 11.43
CA ALA A 175 -5.14 -6.40 10.60
C ALA A 175 -3.78 -5.78 10.87
N LEU A 176 -2.94 -5.75 9.83
CA LEU A 176 -1.61 -5.15 9.86
C LEU A 176 -1.70 -3.70 9.38
N GLY A 177 -1.11 -2.80 10.15
CA GLY A 177 -1.12 -1.37 9.89
C GLY A 177 -0.38 -0.96 8.62
N SER A 178 -0.16 0.36 8.50
CA SER A 178 0.57 0.96 7.39
C SER A 178 1.96 1.42 7.80
N ILE A 179 2.97 1.03 7.03
CA ILE A 179 4.37 1.38 7.28
C ILE A 179 4.86 2.41 6.26
N ASP A 180 5.88 3.17 6.61
CA ASP A 180 6.50 4.09 5.67
C ASP A 180 7.49 3.39 4.73
N VAL A 181 8.01 4.13 3.76
CA VAL A 181 8.94 3.60 2.75
C VAL A 181 10.30 3.21 3.34
N ALA A 182 10.76 3.84 4.42
CA ALA A 182 12.04 3.52 5.04
C ALA A 182 11.93 2.20 5.80
N THR A 183 10.90 2.04 6.62
CA THR A 183 10.56 0.79 7.32
C THR A 183 10.35 -0.35 6.32
N ALA A 184 9.59 -0.13 5.25
CA ALA A 184 9.37 -1.15 4.23
C ALA A 184 10.67 -1.62 3.56
N ARG A 185 11.64 -0.72 3.35
CA ARG A 185 12.95 -1.09 2.81
C ARG A 185 13.79 -1.90 3.79
N ARG A 186 13.74 -1.58 5.09
CA ARG A 186 14.37 -2.40 6.14
C ARG A 186 13.75 -3.78 6.19
N LEU A 187 12.41 -3.86 6.17
CA LEU A 187 11.67 -5.11 6.14
C LEU A 187 12.04 -5.96 4.91
N VAL A 188 12.09 -5.36 3.71
CA VAL A 188 12.56 -6.03 2.48
C VAL A 188 13.98 -6.55 2.63
N ALA A 189 14.87 -5.80 3.29
CA ALA A 189 16.23 -6.25 3.52
C ALA A 189 16.24 -7.45 4.47
N ALA A 190 15.55 -7.37 5.62
CA ALA A 190 15.47 -8.45 6.59
C ALA A 190 14.91 -9.77 6.00
N LEU A 191 13.91 -9.68 5.12
CA LEU A 191 13.25 -10.84 4.51
C LEU A 191 14.00 -11.45 3.32
N ARG A 192 15.10 -10.85 2.84
CA ARG A 192 15.88 -11.35 1.70
C ARG A 192 17.06 -12.22 2.11
N PHE A 193 17.29 -12.39 3.41
CA PHE A 193 18.38 -13.19 3.97
C PHE A 193 17.92 -14.61 4.30
#